data_AF-A0A6B3F680-F1
#
_entry.id   AF-A0A6B3F680-F1
#
_cell.length_a   1.000
_cell.length_b   1.000
_cell.length_c   1.000
_cell.angle_alpha   90.00
_cell.angle_beta   90.00
_cell.angle_gamma   90.00
#
_symmetry.space_group_name_H-M   'P 1'
#
loop_
_entity.id
_entity.type
_entity.pdbx_description
1 polymer ?
#
loop_
_entity_poly.entity_id
_entity_poly.type
_entity_poly.pdbx_seq_one_letter_code
_entity_poly.pdbx_strand_id
1 'polypeptide(L)'
;MSDSAARDQDAAETESAFSHPVIAPDASAAYGSHPDQTIDFYAPHDGRTGAPVVVVLHGGAWRAPYDRLHMSPFAGFLARRGFAVASVEYRRGSELPQQRGSGPVAGRWPETFDDV
;
A
#
# COMPACT_ATOMS: atom_id res chain seq x y z
N MET A 1 21.35 15.36 -14.69
CA MET A 1 20.69 14.16 -15.27
C MET A 1 19.83 14.62 -16.43
N SER A 2 19.79 13.89 -17.54
CA SER A 2 18.85 14.23 -18.63
C SER A 2 17.45 13.75 -18.26
N ASP A 3 16.43 14.37 -18.86
CA ASP A 3 15.03 14.01 -18.69
C ASP A 3 14.72 12.56 -19.14
N SER A 4 15.52 11.99 -20.06
CA SER A 4 15.43 10.58 -20.43
C SER A 4 15.91 9.66 -19.31
N ALA A 5 17.10 9.94 -18.76
CA ALA A 5 17.70 9.10 -17.72
C ALA A 5 16.85 9.03 -16.45
N ALA A 6 16.16 10.13 -16.10
CA ALA A 6 15.25 10.15 -14.96
C ALA A 6 14.00 9.28 -15.19
N ARG A 7 13.43 9.28 -16.41
CA ARG A 7 12.31 8.41 -16.76
C ARG A 7 12.69 6.94 -16.74
N ASP A 8 13.85 6.62 -17.28
CA ASP A 8 14.36 5.24 -17.32
C ASP A 8 14.55 4.70 -15.90
N GLN A 9 15.03 5.54 -14.98
CA GLN A 9 15.15 5.18 -13.56
C GLN A 9 13.80 4.99 -12.88
N ASP A 10 12.83 5.90 -13.04
CA ASP A 10 11.47 5.75 -12.47
C ASP A 10 10.78 4.48 -13.00
N ALA A 11 10.97 4.16 -14.29
CA ALA A 11 10.45 2.93 -14.88
C ALA A 11 11.07 1.68 -14.25
N ALA A 12 12.39 1.65 -14.06
CA ALA A 12 13.10 0.55 -13.41
C ALA A 12 12.71 0.39 -11.94
N GLU A 13 12.55 1.50 -11.21
CA GLU A 13 12.07 1.49 -9.81
C GLU A 13 10.63 0.98 -9.72
N THR A 14 9.77 1.37 -10.67
CA THR A 14 8.40 0.86 -10.78
C THR A 14 8.39 -0.63 -11.05
N GLU A 15 9.14 -1.10 -12.05
CA GLU A 15 9.26 -2.53 -12.37
C GLU A 15 9.75 -3.34 -11.15
N SER A 16 10.74 -2.82 -10.43
CA SER A 16 11.24 -3.42 -9.20
C SER A 16 10.16 -3.51 -8.12
N ALA A 17 9.37 -2.45 -7.90
CA ALA A 17 8.31 -2.42 -6.90
C ALA A 17 7.20 -3.45 -7.16
N PHE A 18 6.89 -3.74 -8.42
CA PHE A 18 5.86 -4.71 -8.83
C PHE A 18 6.42 -6.07 -9.28
N SER A 19 7.71 -6.33 -9.06
CA SER A 19 8.40 -7.54 -9.53
C SER A 19 7.95 -8.84 -8.86
N HIS A 20 7.22 -8.76 -7.75
CA HIS A 20 6.79 -9.91 -6.97
C HIS A 20 5.29 -10.16 -7.15
N PRO A 21 4.85 -11.44 -7.27
CA PRO A 21 3.43 -11.75 -7.39
C PRO A 21 2.67 -11.40 -6.11
N VAL A 22 1.45 -10.90 -6.27
CA VAL A 22 0.56 -10.56 -5.16
C VAL A 22 0.27 -11.81 -4.31
N ILE A 23 0.30 -11.64 -2.99
CA ILE A 23 -0.13 -12.64 -2.03
C ILE A 23 -1.54 -12.28 -1.56
N ALA A 24 -2.49 -13.21 -1.68
CA ALA A 24 -3.84 -12.98 -1.23
C ALA A 24 -3.90 -12.85 0.30
N PRO A 25 -4.68 -11.91 0.85
CA PRO A 25 -4.94 -11.83 2.28
C PRO A 25 -5.86 -12.96 2.74
N ASP A 26 -5.81 -13.28 4.04
CA ASP A 26 -6.73 -14.24 4.66
C ASP A 26 -8.11 -13.62 4.89
N ALA A 27 -8.16 -12.32 5.15
CA ALA A 27 -9.38 -11.55 5.31
C ALA A 27 -9.13 -10.08 4.95
N SER A 28 -10.20 -9.37 4.58
CA SER A 28 -10.17 -7.91 4.43
C SER A 28 -11.34 -7.28 5.18
N ALA A 29 -11.15 -6.07 5.69
CA ALA A 29 -12.22 -5.29 6.31
C ALA A 29 -12.11 -3.81 5.93
N ALA A 30 -13.24 -3.15 5.79
CA ALA A 30 -13.29 -1.70 5.68
C ALA A 30 -13.14 -1.06 7.07
N TYR A 31 -12.39 0.03 7.18
CA TYR A 31 -12.31 0.86 8.39
C TYR A 31 -13.06 2.20 8.23
N GLY A 32 -13.61 2.48 7.05
CA GLY A 32 -14.43 3.64 6.79
C GLY A 32 -15.29 3.48 5.54
N SER A 33 -15.92 4.56 5.10
CA SER A 33 -16.88 4.53 3.99
C SER A 33 -16.22 4.67 2.61
N HIS A 34 -14.97 5.10 2.55
CA HIS A 34 -14.25 5.25 1.28
C HIS A 34 -13.73 3.89 0.80
N PRO A 35 -13.71 3.60 -0.53
CA PRO A 35 -13.20 2.33 -1.04
C PRO A 35 -11.75 2.01 -0.65
N ASP A 36 -10.90 3.03 -0.59
CA ASP A 36 -9.51 2.91 -0.13
C ASP A 36 -9.38 2.76 1.40
N GLN A 37 -10.46 2.87 2.18
CA GLN A 37 -10.41 2.66 3.63
C GLN A 37 -10.54 1.18 3.96
N THR A 38 -9.54 0.39 3.53
CA THR A 38 -9.52 -1.07 3.63
C THR A 38 -8.26 -1.55 4.36
N ILE A 39 -8.39 -2.62 5.14
CA ILE A 39 -7.28 -3.36 5.75
C ILE A 39 -7.31 -4.80 5.22
N ASP A 40 -6.15 -5.29 4.80
CA ASP A 40 -5.91 -6.70 4.52
C ASP A 40 -5.19 -7.36 5.69
N PHE A 41 -5.70 -8.50 6.14
CA PHE A 41 -5.16 -9.27 7.26
C PHE A 41 -4.46 -10.53 6.79
N TYR A 42 -3.27 -10.77 7.34
CA TYR A 42 -2.49 -11.98 7.13
C TYR A 42 -2.23 -12.64 8.49
N ALA A 43 -2.68 -13.88 8.66
CA ALA A 43 -2.58 -14.64 9.89
C ALA A 43 -1.23 -15.37 9.98
N PRO A 44 -0.66 -15.54 11.20
CA PRO A 44 0.48 -16.42 11.40
C PRO A 44 0.18 -17.84 10.91
N HIS A 45 1.11 -18.43 10.15
CA HIS A 45 0.91 -19.76 9.56
C HIS A 45 1.02 -20.91 10.58
N ASP A 46 1.55 -20.64 11.77
CA ASP A 46 1.73 -21.63 12.84
C ASP A 46 0.49 -21.81 13.75
N GLY A 47 -0.60 -21.10 13.44
CA GLY A 47 -1.87 -21.22 14.16
C GLY A 47 -1.83 -20.70 15.60
N ARG A 48 -0.78 -19.96 15.97
CA ARG A 48 -0.62 -19.45 17.33
C ARG A 48 -1.67 -18.39 17.67
N THR A 49 -2.09 -18.36 18.93
CA THR A 49 -2.89 -17.26 19.49
C THR A 49 -1.97 -16.25 20.17
N GLY A 50 -2.34 -14.96 20.15
CA GLY A 50 -1.56 -13.90 20.79
C GLY A 50 -0.26 -13.50 20.07
N ALA A 51 -0.21 -13.62 18.73
CA ALA A 51 0.92 -13.13 17.95
C ALA A 51 1.06 -11.60 18.05
N PRO A 52 2.29 -11.05 18.04
CA PRO A 52 2.49 -9.62 17.87
C PRO A 52 1.92 -9.15 16.52
N VAL A 53 1.25 -7.99 16.55
CA VAL A 53 0.65 -7.38 15.35
C VAL A 53 1.63 -6.40 14.74
N VAL A 54 1.83 -6.49 13.42
CA VAL A 54 2.57 -5.52 12.62
C VAL A 54 1.58 -4.79 11.71
N VAL A 55 1.52 -3.47 11.83
CA VAL A 55 0.76 -2.63 10.90
C VAL A 55 1.69 -2.19 9.79
N VAL A 56 1.32 -2.46 8.54
CA VAL A 56 2.09 -2.08 7.35
C VAL A 56 1.35 -0.97 6.62
N LEU A 57 2.04 0.16 6.43
CA LEU A 57 1.61 1.26 5.57
C LEU A 57 2.53 1.29 4.36
N HIS A 58 1.94 1.22 3.17
CA HIS A 58 2.71 1.20 1.94
C HIS A 58 3.23 2.60 1.57
N GLY A 59 4.30 2.64 0.77
CA GLY A 59 4.83 3.87 0.19
C GLY A 59 4.20 4.19 -1.17
N GLY A 60 4.95 4.84 -2.06
CA GLY A 60 4.52 5.13 -3.43
C GLY A 60 4.05 6.57 -3.67
N ALA A 61 4.35 7.49 -2.74
CA ALA A 61 4.03 8.91 -2.86
C ALA A 61 2.55 9.18 -3.23
N TRP A 62 1.65 8.36 -2.66
CA TRP A 62 0.20 8.41 -2.91
C TRP A 62 -0.22 8.27 -4.38
N ARG A 63 0.66 7.77 -5.25
CA ARG A 63 0.36 7.52 -6.66
C ARG A 63 -0.59 6.32 -6.76
N ALA A 64 -1.66 6.44 -7.55
CA ALA A 64 -2.69 5.42 -7.69
C ALA A 64 -2.20 3.98 -7.97
N PRO A 65 -1.13 3.73 -8.75
CA PRO A 65 -0.65 2.37 -9.00
C PRO A 65 -0.13 1.65 -7.74
N TYR A 66 0.28 2.38 -6.71
CA TYR A 66 0.95 1.82 -5.53
C TYR A 66 -0.07 1.61 -4.42
N ASP A 67 -0.80 0.50 -4.49
CA ASP A 67 -1.77 0.10 -3.48
C ASP A 67 -1.23 -0.87 -2.44
N ARG A 68 -1.99 -1.18 -1.40
CA ARG A 68 -1.56 -2.16 -0.39
C ARG A 68 -1.11 -3.52 -0.99
N LEU A 69 -1.54 -3.88 -2.21
CA LEU A 69 -1.21 -5.16 -2.84
C LEU A 69 0.27 -5.23 -3.24
N HIS A 70 0.92 -4.12 -3.61
CA HIS A 70 2.35 -4.16 -3.96
C HIS A 70 3.24 -4.52 -2.76
N MET A 71 2.75 -4.32 -1.53
CA MET A 71 3.42 -4.74 -0.28
C MET A 71 2.93 -6.10 0.25
N SER A 72 1.96 -6.75 -0.42
CA SER A 72 1.47 -8.08 -0.02
C SER A 72 2.56 -9.16 0.09
N PRO A 73 3.64 -9.18 -0.73
CA PRO A 73 4.71 -10.16 -0.56
C PRO A 73 5.47 -9.98 0.76
N PHE A 74 5.65 -8.73 1.19
CA PHE A 74 6.26 -8.39 2.48
C PHE A 74 5.35 -8.75 3.65
N ALA A 75 4.05 -8.45 3.54
CA ALA A 75 3.06 -8.86 4.54
C ALA A 75 3.02 -10.39 4.70
N GLY A 76 2.96 -11.14 3.60
CA GLY A 76 3.01 -12.60 3.62
C GLY A 76 4.33 -13.15 4.17
N PHE A 77 5.46 -12.48 3.93
CA PHE A 77 6.74 -12.85 4.53
C PHE A 77 6.72 -12.72 6.07
N LEU A 78 6.18 -11.62 6.59
CA LEU A 78 6.03 -11.42 8.04
C LEU A 78 5.07 -12.43 8.66
N ALA A 79 3.96 -12.73 8.00
CA ALA A 79 3.00 -13.75 8.45
C ALA A 79 3.65 -15.13 8.59
N ARG A 80 4.47 -15.54 7.62
CA ARG A 80 5.28 -16.78 7.69
C ARG A 80 6.32 -16.76 8.82
N ARG A 81 6.67 -15.57 9.34
CA ARG A 81 7.60 -15.41 10.47
C ARG A 81 6.90 -15.38 11.84
N GLY A 82 5.58 -15.57 11.87
CA GLY A 82 4.80 -15.70 13.11
C GLY A 82 4.19 -14.40 13.62
N PHE A 83 4.07 -13.38 12.75
CA PHE A 83 3.38 -12.12 13.03
C PHE A 83 1.94 -12.16 12.49
N ALA A 84 1.02 -11.49 13.19
CA ALA A 84 -0.24 -11.09 12.58
C ALA A 84 0.00 -9.77 11.85
N VAL A 85 -0.42 -9.63 10.60
CA VAL A 85 -0.14 -8.43 9.80
C VAL A 85 -1.44 -7.76 9.39
N ALA A 86 -1.52 -6.45 9.62
CA ALA A 86 -2.58 -5.58 9.11
C ALA A 86 -1.96 -4.66 8.06
N SER A 87 -2.19 -4.95 6.79
CA SER A 87 -1.74 -4.14 5.65
C SER A 87 -2.83 -3.13 5.30
N VAL A 88 -2.60 -1.88 5.67
CA VAL A 88 -3.60 -0.82 5.61
C VAL A 88 -3.47 -0.06 4.29
N GLU A 89 -4.60 0.09 3.60
CA GLU A 89 -4.79 1.04 2.52
C GLU A 89 -5.20 2.40 3.08
N TYR A 90 -4.84 3.46 2.39
CA TYR A 90 -5.28 4.82 2.70
C TYR A 90 -5.67 5.53 1.42
N ARG A 91 -6.46 6.61 1.52
CA ARG A 91 -6.85 7.34 0.31
C ARG A 91 -5.60 7.76 -0.47
N ARG A 92 -5.63 7.62 -1.79
CA ARG A 92 -4.53 8.02 -2.70
C ARG A 92 -4.97 9.12 -3.65
N GLY A 93 -4.00 9.76 -4.28
CA GLY A 93 -4.26 10.71 -5.37
C GLY A 93 -4.75 10.00 -6.63
N SER A 94 -5.62 10.67 -7.39
CA SER A 94 -6.06 10.20 -8.72
C SER A 94 -4.95 10.32 -9.77
N GLU A 95 -5.03 9.51 -10.83
CA GLU A 95 -4.16 9.62 -12.01
C GLU A 95 -4.50 10.85 -12.87
N LEU A 96 -4.16 12.06 -12.37
CA LEU A 96 -3.88 13.31 -13.12
C LEU A 96 -5.05 13.98 -13.92
N PRO A 97 -5.04 15.34 -14.16
CA PRO A 97 -3.92 16.04 -14.80
C PRO A 97 -3.44 17.35 -14.15
N GLN A 98 -2.12 17.49 -14.24
CA GLN A 98 -1.29 18.69 -14.08
C GLN A 98 -1.38 19.42 -12.73
N GLN A 99 -0.34 20.20 -12.45
CA GLN A 99 -0.18 21.08 -11.31
C GLN A 99 -1.28 22.19 -11.18
N ARG A 100 -2.48 22.02 -11.75
CA ARG A 100 -3.54 23.04 -11.87
C ARG A 100 -4.98 22.47 -11.92
N GLY A 101 -5.28 21.36 -11.24
CA GLY A 101 -6.67 20.89 -11.05
C GLY A 101 -7.27 21.41 -9.73
N SER A 102 -8.48 22.00 -9.77
CA SER A 102 -9.15 22.59 -8.60
C SER A 102 -10.00 21.62 -7.77
N GLY A 103 -9.71 20.32 -7.81
CA GLY A 103 -10.42 19.29 -7.03
C GLY A 103 -9.66 18.88 -5.76
N PRO A 104 -10.35 18.39 -4.72
CA PRO A 104 -9.66 17.71 -3.62
C PRO A 104 -8.95 16.48 -4.19
N VAL A 105 -7.62 16.48 -4.15
CA VAL A 105 -6.82 15.28 -4.42
C VAL A 105 -6.76 14.58 -3.09
N ALA A 106 -7.59 13.55 -2.92
CA ALA A 106 -7.52 12.70 -1.74
C ALA A 106 -6.12 12.09 -1.63
N GLY A 107 -5.72 11.72 -0.42
CA GLY A 107 -4.50 10.96 -0.23
C GLY A 107 -3.23 11.75 -0.46
N ARG A 108 -3.00 12.77 0.35
CA ARG A 108 -1.70 13.42 0.44
C ARG A 108 -1.50 13.86 1.87
N TRP A 109 -0.42 14.56 2.11
CA TRP A 109 -0.23 15.26 3.36
C TRP A 109 -1.08 16.54 3.40
N PRO A 110 -1.83 16.82 4.50
CA PRO A 110 -1.96 16.04 5.74
C PRO A 110 -3.15 15.07 5.78
N GLU A 111 -3.97 14.97 4.72
CA GLU A 111 -5.23 14.21 4.68
C GLU A 111 -5.08 12.72 5.03
N THR A 112 -3.86 12.17 4.94
CA THR A 112 -3.56 10.79 5.37
C THR A 112 -3.81 10.57 6.86
N PHE A 113 -3.68 11.60 7.72
CA PHE A 113 -3.96 11.46 9.16
C PHE A 113 -5.44 11.21 9.50
N ASP A 114 -6.35 11.49 8.58
CA ASP A 114 -7.75 11.14 8.79
C ASP A 114 -8.00 9.64 8.55
N ASP A 115 -7.03 8.94 7.94
CA ASP A 115 -7.09 7.52 7.61
C ASP A 115 -6.29 6.63 8.59
N VAL A 116 -5.23 7.14 9.23
CA VAL A 116 -4.32 6.39 10.13
C VAL A 116 -4.08 7.01 11.49
#